data_AF-A0A1H6CLP8-F1
#
_entry.id   AF-A0A1H6CLP8-F1
#
_cell.length_a   1.000
_cell.length_b   1.000
_cell.length_c   1.000
_cell.angle_alpha   90.00
_cell.angle_beta   90.00
_cell.angle_gamma   90.00
#
_symmetry.space_group_name_H-M   'P 1'
#
loop_
_entity.id
_entity.type
_entity.pdbx_description
1 polymer ?
#
loop_
_entity_poly.entity_id
_entity_poly.type
_entity_poly.pdbx_seq_one_letter_code
_entity_poly.pdbx_strand_id
1 'polypeptide(L)'
;MPSRHPFVDAETGTLDRDQILAEAVPLARLLLYVGLIALVPFALAYFFGGSIVGALLAAAGQFVLAVGAGVVLIYVVVRAIDIAGVPRGDGDGRGAAAEVSDRHNFDGDEEETERAERERRDPDSDPDGSER
;
A
#
# COMPACT_ATOMS: atom_id res chain seq x y z
N MET A 1 3.28 -17.83 -4.73
CA MET A 1 2.89 -16.91 -3.65
C MET A 1 3.64 -17.32 -2.41
N PRO A 2 4.30 -16.40 -1.69
CA PRO A 2 4.97 -16.74 -0.44
C PRO A 2 3.98 -17.29 0.60
N SER A 3 4.41 -18.31 1.33
CA SER A 3 3.63 -18.98 2.37
C SER A 3 3.26 -18.01 3.49
N ARG A 4 1.98 -17.95 3.87
CA ARG A 4 1.46 -17.13 4.99
C ARG A 4 1.42 -17.89 6.32
N HIS A 5 2.03 -19.07 6.39
CA HIS A 5 2.03 -19.87 7.61
C HIS A 5 3.16 -19.41 8.53
N PRO A 6 2.95 -19.18 9.83
CA PRO A 6 4.03 -18.97 10.79
C PRO A 6 4.97 -20.20 10.84
N PHE A 7 6.27 -19.96 11.09
CA PHE A 7 7.31 -21.01 11.15
C PHE A 7 7.09 -22.08 12.23
N VAL A 8 6.20 -21.81 13.17
CA VAL A 8 5.83 -22.74 14.23
C VAL A 8 4.44 -23.25 13.93
N ASP A 9 4.32 -24.56 13.85
CA ASP A 9 3.02 -25.23 13.78
C ASP A 9 2.27 -24.98 15.10
N ALA A 10 1.09 -24.35 15.00
CA ALA A 10 0.28 -23.98 16.15
C ALA A 10 -0.34 -25.20 16.87
N GLU A 11 -0.49 -26.33 16.17
CA GLU A 11 -1.10 -27.54 16.73
C GLU A 11 -0.08 -28.43 17.44
N THR A 12 1.13 -28.54 16.88
CA THR A 12 2.20 -29.39 17.42
C THR A 12 3.27 -28.62 18.20
N GLY A 13 3.31 -27.30 18.08
CA GLY A 13 4.35 -26.45 18.66
C GLY A 13 5.74 -26.69 18.05
N THR A 14 5.83 -27.40 16.92
CA THR A 14 7.09 -27.76 16.28
C THR A 14 7.51 -26.72 15.24
N LEU A 15 8.81 -26.65 14.98
CA LEU A 15 9.40 -25.72 14.01
C LEU A 15 9.44 -26.36 12.62
N ASP A 16 8.80 -25.73 11.64
CA ASP A 16 8.80 -26.16 10.24
C ASP A 16 10.15 -25.78 9.59
N ARG A 17 11.04 -26.76 9.49
CA ARG A 17 12.38 -26.59 8.89
C ARG A 17 12.33 -26.42 7.39
N ASP A 18 11.37 -27.05 6.71
CA ASP A 18 11.24 -26.96 5.26
C ASP A 18 10.81 -25.55 4.87
N GLN A 19 9.90 -24.96 5.67
CA GLN A 19 9.54 -23.55 5.52
C GLN A 19 10.72 -22.61 5.80
N ILE A 20 11.49 -22.83 6.86
CA ILE A 20 12.70 -22.02 7.14
C ILE A 20 13.67 -22.05 5.95
N LEU A 21 13.91 -23.23 5.38
CA LEU A 21 14.78 -23.37 4.22
C LEU A 21 14.22 -22.66 2.99
N ALA A 22 12.92 -22.80 2.72
CA ALA A 22 12.26 -22.10 1.62
C ALA A 22 12.38 -20.58 1.73
N GLU A 23 12.33 -20.04 2.95
CA GLU A 23 12.50 -18.60 3.22
C GLU A 23 13.97 -18.13 3.21
N ALA A 24 14.90 -19.02 3.58
CA ALA A 24 16.33 -18.72 3.56
C ALA A 24 16.87 -18.58 2.13
N VAL A 25 16.29 -19.28 1.15
CA VAL A 25 16.75 -19.26 -0.25
C VAL A 25 16.74 -17.84 -0.85
N PRO A 26 15.63 -17.07 -0.79
CA PRO A 26 15.62 -15.67 -1.24
C PRO A 26 16.68 -14.79 -0.57
N LEU A 27 16.88 -14.94 0.74
CA LEU A 27 17.89 -14.18 1.49
C LEU A 27 19.31 -14.54 1.06
N ALA A 28 19.60 -15.83 0.93
CA ALA A 28 20.88 -16.32 0.45
C ALA A 28 21.19 -15.78 -0.95
N ARG A 29 20.19 -15.71 -1.82
CA ARG A 29 20.33 -15.17 -3.17
C ARG A 29 20.65 -13.68 -3.16
N LEU A 30 19.98 -12.90 -2.31
CA LEU A 30 20.24 -11.47 -2.15
C LEU A 30 21.66 -11.20 -1.62
N LEU A 31 22.06 -11.94 -0.57
CA LEU A 31 23.42 -11.88 -0.02
C LEU A 31 24.47 -12.25 -1.06
N LEU A 32 24.22 -13.29 -1.86
CA LEU A 32 25.11 -13.71 -2.93
C LEU A 32 25.31 -12.59 -3.96
N TYR A 33 24.24 -11.94 -4.41
CA TYR A 33 24.34 -10.85 -5.38
C TYR A 33 25.12 -9.65 -4.82
N VAL A 34 24.79 -9.20 -3.60
CA VAL A 34 25.51 -8.11 -2.93
C VAL A 34 27.00 -8.45 -2.78
N GLY A 35 27.29 -9.67 -2.31
CA GLY A 35 28.65 -10.15 -2.14
C GLY A 35 29.43 -10.19 -3.45
N LEU A 36 28.84 -10.74 -4.52
CA LEU A 36 29.49 -10.80 -5.84
C LEU A 36 29.76 -9.42 -6.42
N ILE A 37 28.84 -8.47 -6.27
CA ILE A 37 29.02 -7.10 -6.76
C ILE A 37 30.15 -6.41 -5.97
N ALA A 38 30.16 -6.54 -4.64
CA ALA A 38 31.21 -5.97 -3.80
C ALA A 38 32.57 -6.66 -3.97
N LEU A 39 32.59 -7.92 -4.40
CA LEU A 39 33.82 -8.66 -4.64
C LEU A 39 34.66 -8.03 -5.74
N VAL A 40 34.04 -7.43 -6.76
CA VAL A 40 34.74 -6.80 -7.89
C VAL A 40 35.70 -5.69 -7.45
N PRO A 41 35.26 -4.63 -6.75
CA PRO A 41 36.17 -3.58 -6.28
C PRO A 41 37.20 -4.10 -5.27
N PHE A 42 36.87 -5.07 -4.41
CA PHE A 42 37.85 -5.67 -3.50
C PHE A 42 38.92 -6.50 -4.23
N ALA A 43 38.53 -7.28 -5.24
CA ALA A 43 39.46 -8.05 -6.06
C ALA A 43 40.42 -7.11 -6.79
N LEU A 44 39.91 -6.01 -7.36
CA LEU A 44 40.76 -4.99 -7.97
C LEU A 44 41.67 -4.33 -6.91
N ALA A 45 41.14 -3.95 -5.75
CA ALA A 45 41.95 -3.37 -4.67
C ALA A 45 43.12 -4.28 -4.26
N TYR A 46 42.89 -5.60 -4.22
CA TYR A 46 43.92 -6.59 -3.93
C TYR A 46 45.08 -6.53 -4.93
N PHE A 47 44.80 -6.40 -6.24
CA PHE A 47 45.85 -6.25 -7.26
C PHE A 47 46.61 -4.92 -7.16
N PHE A 48 45.95 -3.85 -6.72
CA PHE A 48 46.56 -2.51 -6.55
C PHE A 48 47.23 -2.30 -5.19
N GLY A 49 47.10 -3.23 -4.25
CA GLY A 49 47.80 -3.25 -2.96
C GLY A 49 47.60 -1.99 -2.12
N GLY A 50 48.65 -1.58 -1.40
CA GLY A 50 48.66 -0.41 -0.51
C GLY A 50 48.68 0.96 -1.20
N SER A 51 48.38 1.02 -2.49
CA SER A 51 48.30 2.29 -3.23
C SER A 51 47.03 3.06 -2.85
N ILE A 52 47.03 4.37 -3.13
CA ILE A 52 45.82 5.20 -2.95
C ILE A 52 44.65 4.71 -3.80
N VAL A 53 44.93 4.17 -4.99
CA VAL A 53 43.93 3.55 -5.86
C VAL A 53 43.35 2.32 -5.19
N GLY A 54 44.19 1.43 -4.65
CA GLY A 54 43.74 0.26 -3.88
C GLY A 54 42.85 0.64 -2.69
N ALA A 55 43.24 1.69 -1.94
CA ALA A 55 42.45 2.19 -0.83
C ALA A 55 41.07 2.73 -1.26
N LEU A 56 41.00 3.50 -2.36
CA LEU A 56 39.73 4.00 -2.90
C LEU A 56 38.82 2.88 -3.40
N LEU A 57 39.38 1.86 -4.05
CA LEU A 57 38.64 0.68 -4.48
C LEU A 57 38.11 -0.12 -3.28
N ALA A 58 38.92 -0.30 -2.23
CA ALA A 58 38.47 -0.96 -1.00
C ALA A 58 37.34 -0.16 -0.32
N ALA A 59 37.46 1.16 -0.26
CA ALA A 59 36.39 2.04 0.26
C ALA A 59 35.11 1.92 -0.58
N ALA A 60 35.21 1.84 -1.91
CA ALA A 60 34.07 1.61 -2.79
C ALA A 60 33.43 0.23 -2.53
N GLY A 61 34.23 -0.83 -2.35
CA GLY A 61 33.73 -2.15 -1.98
C GLY A 61 33.00 -2.16 -0.63
N GLN A 62 33.55 -1.47 0.38
CA GLN A 62 32.90 -1.30 1.68
C GLN A 62 31.58 -0.52 1.57
N PHE A 63 31.55 0.52 0.74
CA PHE A 63 30.32 1.28 0.49
C PHE A 63 29.23 0.39 -0.12
N VAL A 64 29.58 -0.41 -1.14
CA VAL A 64 28.63 -1.36 -1.75
C VAL A 64 28.13 -2.37 -0.72
N LEU A 65 29.01 -2.93 0.12
CA LEU A 65 28.59 -3.84 1.19
C LEU A 65 27.67 -3.15 2.20
N ALA A 66 27.95 -1.90 2.58
CA ALA A 66 27.13 -1.17 3.54
C ALA A 66 25.71 -0.90 2.99
N VAL A 67 25.61 -0.42 1.75
CA VAL A 67 24.33 -0.20 1.09
C VAL A 67 23.59 -1.53 0.91
N GLY A 68 24.28 -2.56 0.43
CA GLY A 68 23.70 -3.89 0.23
C GLY A 68 23.21 -4.53 1.53
N ALA A 69 23.94 -4.38 2.63
CA ALA A 69 23.51 -4.82 3.95
C ALA A 69 22.24 -4.09 4.41
N GLY A 70 22.13 -2.78 4.16
CA GLY A 70 20.92 -2.00 4.41
C GLY A 70 19.71 -2.54 3.62
N VAL A 71 19.90 -2.83 2.33
CA VAL A 71 18.85 -3.42 1.48
C VAL A 71 18.43 -4.81 1.99
N VAL A 72 19.39 -5.67 2.33
CA VAL A 72 19.12 -6.99 2.90
C VAL A 72 18.33 -6.87 4.20
N LEU A 73 18.69 -5.93 5.08
CA LEU A 73 18.00 -5.72 6.34
C LEU A 73 16.54 -5.29 6.13
N ILE A 74 16.30 -4.34 5.22
CA ILE A 74 14.94 -3.90 4.86
C ILE A 74 14.12 -5.09 4.34
N TYR A 75 14.71 -5.91 3.45
CA TYR A 75 14.05 -7.10 2.94
C TYR A 75 13.70 -8.09 4.06
N VAL A 76 14.61 -8.36 5.00
CA VAL A 76 14.35 -9.22 6.17
C VAL A 76 13.19 -8.69 7.00
N VAL A 77 13.15 -7.38 7.28
CA VAL A 77 12.08 -6.76 8.08
C VAL A 77 10.73 -6.89 7.39
N VAL A 78 10.65 -6.53 6.10
CA VAL A 78 9.41 -6.68 5.32
C VAL A 78 8.95 -8.14 5.31
N ARG A 79 9.91 -9.08 5.15
CA ARG A 79 9.61 -10.50 5.12
C ARG A 79 9.14 -11.04 6.47
N ALA A 80 9.73 -10.56 7.57
CA ALA A 80 9.29 -10.94 8.91
C ALA A 80 7.86 -10.46 9.20
N ILE A 81 7.51 -9.23 8.77
CA ILE A 81 6.16 -8.69 8.91
C ILE A 81 5.15 -9.51 8.09
N ASP A 82 5.50 -9.90 6.86
CA ASP A 82 4.66 -10.78 6.03
C ASP A 82 4.35 -12.11 6.73
N ILE A 83 5.38 -12.74 7.30
CA ILE A 83 5.26 -14.06 7.94
C ILE A 83 4.53 -13.96 9.28
N ALA A 84 4.70 -12.86 10.01
CA ALA A 84 3.98 -12.60 11.25
C ALA A 84 2.48 -12.37 11.03
N GLY A 85 2.02 -12.19 9.78
CA GLY A 85 0.61 -12.02 9.47
C GLY A 85 0.04 -10.71 9.99
N VAL A 86 0.87 -9.70 10.24
CA VAL A 86 0.40 -8.36 10.65
C VAL A 86 -0.45 -7.81 9.51
N PRO A 87 -1.76 -7.56 9.73
CA PRO A 87 -2.61 -7.00 8.70
C PRO A 87 -2.02 -5.67 8.28
N ARG A 88 -1.57 -5.58 7.03
CA ARG A 88 -1.40 -4.26 6.42
C ARG A 88 -2.80 -3.71 6.31
N GLY A 89 -3.04 -2.51 6.81
CA GLY A 89 -4.31 -1.83 6.61
C GLY A 89 -4.56 -1.76 5.11
N ASP A 90 -5.33 -2.72 4.60
CA ASP A 90 -5.77 -2.75 3.22
C ASP A 90 -6.62 -1.49 3.08
N GLY A 91 -6.04 -0.50 2.43
CA GLY A 91 -6.75 0.65 1.92
C GLY A 91 -7.67 0.16 0.80
N ASP A 92 -8.73 -0.56 1.17
CA ASP A 92 -9.89 -0.81 0.32
C ASP A 92 -10.67 0.51 0.18
N GLY A 93 -10.03 1.51 -0.41
CA GLY A 93 -10.65 2.71 -0.97
C GLY A 93 -11.43 2.39 -2.26
N ARG A 94 -11.95 1.18 -2.41
CA ARG A 94 -12.67 0.69 -3.59
C ARG A 94 -14.01 0.03 -3.29
N GLY A 95 -14.62 0.40 -2.15
CA GLY A 95 -15.99 0.01 -1.80
C GLY A 95 -16.96 1.16 -1.52
N ALA A 96 -16.48 2.36 -1.17
CA ALA A 96 -17.36 3.44 -0.66
C ALA A 96 -17.73 4.53 -1.69
N ALA A 97 -17.23 4.46 -2.92
CA ALA A 97 -17.49 5.48 -3.95
C ALA A 97 -18.61 5.11 -4.94
N ALA A 98 -19.18 3.90 -4.86
CA ALA A 98 -20.23 3.45 -5.78
C ALA A 98 -21.66 3.58 -5.24
N GLU A 99 -21.83 4.03 -3.99
CA GLU A 99 -23.15 4.18 -3.35
C GLU A 99 -23.60 5.64 -3.13
N VAL A 100 -22.89 6.60 -3.75
CA VAL A 100 -23.27 8.03 -3.76
C VAL A 100 -23.51 8.51 -5.19
N SER A 101 -24.04 7.62 -6.03
CA SER A 101 -24.42 7.93 -7.41
C SER A 101 -25.80 7.36 -7.76
N ASP A 102 -26.69 7.21 -6.77
CA ASP A 102 -28.08 6.80 -6.99
C ASP A 102 -29.06 7.48 -6.02
N ARG A 103 -28.78 8.75 -5.71
CA ARG A 103 -29.77 9.69 -5.18
C ARG A 103 -29.77 10.93 -6.05
N HIS A 104 -30.20 10.75 -7.29
CA HIS A 104 -30.72 11.86 -8.06
C HIS A 104 -32.08 12.20 -7.45
N ASN A 105 -32.07 13.13 -6.49
CA ASN A 105 -33.26 13.92 -6.15
C ASN A 105 -33.66 14.63 -7.45
N PHE A 106 -34.77 14.19 -8.04
CA PHE A 106 -35.46 14.87 -9.12
C PHE A 106 -36.94 14.63 -8.87
N ASP A 107 -37.52 15.39 -7.94
CA ASP A 107 -38.97 15.44 -7.68
C ASP A 107 -39.29 16.57 -6.69
N GLY A 108 -39.06 17.83 -7.08
CA GLY A 108 -39.30 18.95 -6.16
C GLY A 108 -39.52 20.34 -6.72
N ASP A 109 -39.28 20.59 -8.01
CA ASP A 109 -39.21 21.97 -8.51
C ASP A 109 -40.39 22.37 -9.43
N GLU A 110 -41.35 21.47 -9.70
CA GLU A 110 -42.48 21.77 -10.58
C GLU A 110 -43.76 22.23 -9.85
N GLU A 111 -43.91 21.99 -8.54
CA GLU A 111 -45.14 22.36 -7.81
C GLU A 111 -45.15 23.82 -7.30
N GLU A 112 -44.01 24.49 -7.20
CA GLU A 112 -43.96 25.87 -6.67
C GLU A 112 -44.33 26.92 -7.73
N THR A 113 -44.21 26.58 -9.03
CA THR A 113 -44.55 27.50 -10.12
C THR A 113 -46.04 27.53 -10.44
N GLU A 114 -46.78 26.43 -10.29
CA GLU A 114 -48.24 26.41 -10.49
C GLU A 114 -49.02 27.11 -9.36
N ARG A 115 -48.51 27.09 -8.12
CA ARG A 115 -49.20 27.71 -6.97
C ARG A 115 -49.16 29.24 -7.03
N ALA A 116 -48.04 29.81 -7.50
CA ALA A 116 -47.87 31.25 -7.65
C ALA A 116 -48.71 31.85 -8.79
N GLU A 117 -49.11 31.04 -9.78
CA GLU A 117 -49.91 31.50 -10.91
C GLU A 117 -51.43 31.45 -10.61
N ARG A 118 -51.88 30.54 -9.74
CA ARG A 118 -53.28 30.51 -9.25
C ARG A 118 -53.61 31.63 -8.27
N GLU A 119 -52.63 32.12 -7.51
CA GLU A 119 -52.85 33.19 -6.52
C GLU A 119 -52.90 34.60 -7.16
N ARG A 120 -52.44 34.76 -8.40
CA ARG A 120 -52.53 36.03 -9.15
C ARG A 120 -53.78 36.19 -10.00
N ARG A 121 -54.67 35.20 -10.02
CA ARG A 121 -55.83 35.16 -10.90
C ARG A 121 -57.13 34.98 -10.11
N ASP A 122 -57.47 35.99 -9.31
CA ASP A 122 -58.87 36.39 -9.09
C ASP A 122 -58.93 37.81 -8.49
N PRO A 123 -59.01 38.84 -9.35
CA PRO A 123 -59.49 40.16 -8.97
C PRO A 123 -61.02 40.20 -9.15
N ASP A 124 -61.71 40.62 -8.10
CA ASP A 124 -63.09 41.13 -8.10
C ASP A 124 -64.19 40.22 -8.67
N SER A 125 -64.96 39.61 -7.76
CA SER A 125 -66.37 39.32 -7.99
C SER A 125 -67.11 39.32 -6.65
N ASP A 126 -67.47 40.52 -6.18
CA ASP A 126 -68.72 40.69 -5.42
C ASP A 126 -69.88 40.34 -6.37
N PRO A 127 -70.91 39.63 -5.90
CA PRO A 127 -72.07 40.38 -5.44
C PRO A 127 -72.85 39.72 -4.29
N ASP A 128 -73.37 40.60 -3.42
CA ASP A 128 -74.79 40.73 -3.09
C ASP A 128 -75.56 39.48 -2.62
N GLY A 129 -76.13 39.59 -1.42
CA GLY A 129 -77.54 39.20 -1.27
C GLY A 129 -77.90 38.28 -0.11
N SER A 130 -78.70 38.86 0.78
CA SER A 130 -79.71 38.25 1.69
C SER A 130 -79.19 37.48 2.91
N GLU A 131 -79.24 38.04 4.13
CA GLU A 131 -80.43 38.36 4.94
C GLU A 131 -81.40 37.17 5.10
N ARG A 132 -81.30 36.47 6.25
CA ARG A 132 -82.36 36.39 7.27
C ARG A 132 -81.89 35.65 8.52
#